data_AF-A0A535TCR6-F1
#
_entry.id   AF-A0A535TCR6-F1
#
_cell.length_a   1.000
_cell.length_b   1.000
_cell.length_c   1.000
_cell.angle_alpha   90.00
_cell.angle_beta   90.00
_cell.angle_gamma   90.00
#
_symmetry.space_group_name_H-M   'P 1'
#
loop_
_entity.id
_entity.type
_entity.pdbx_description
1 polymer ?
#
loop_
_entity_poly.entity_id
_entity_poly.type
_entity_poly.pdbx_seq_one_letter_code
_entity_poly.pdbx_strand_id
1 'polypeptide(L)' 'MARELALPKSSPRDVAFAILDGIEAGQEDIFPDPFAVDFGRQFGASPKASERQMAAMIAAMVSGSAA' A
#
# COMPACT_ATOMS: atom_id res chain seq x y z
N MET A 1 11.41 6.77 1.26
CA MET A 1 10.87 5.95 2.37
C MET A 1 10.72 4.47 2.00
N ALA A 2 10.03 4.07 0.92
CA ALA A 2 9.82 2.64 0.60
C ALA A 2 10.89 1.94 -0.28
N ARG A 3 12.06 2.57 -0.52
CA ARG A 3 13.12 1.98 -1.36
C ARG A 3 13.86 0.85 -0.63
N GLU A 4 14.12 1.05 0.65
CA GLU A 4 14.89 0.14 1.51
C GLU A 4 14.03 -0.96 2.15
N LEU A 5 12.70 -0.84 2.06
CA LEU A 5 11.77 -1.87 2.50
C LEU A 5 11.74 -3.00 1.47
N ALA A 6 12.14 -4.20 1.88
CA ALA A 6 12.03 -5.43 1.10
C ALA A 6 10.57 -5.92 1.03
N LEU A 7 9.73 -5.12 0.37
CA LEU A 7 8.33 -5.43 0.10
C LEU A 7 8.17 -5.89 -1.34
N PRO A 8 7.29 -6.89 -1.61
CA PRO A 8 6.94 -7.23 -2.97
C PRO A 8 6.33 -5.99 -3.65
N LYS A 9 6.93 -5.57 -4.77
CA LYS A 9 6.45 -4.42 -5.53
C LYS A 9 5.64 -4.88 -6.72
N SER A 10 4.49 -4.25 -6.93
CA SER A 10 3.73 -4.38 -8.17
C SER A 10 4.59 -3.96 -9.36
N SER A 11 4.37 -4.62 -10.50
CA SER A 11 5.14 -4.29 -11.70
C SER A 11 4.83 -2.87 -12.18
N PRO A 12 5.77 -2.17 -12.82
CA PRO A 12 5.50 -0.85 -13.39
C PRO A 12 4.34 -0.85 -14.39
N ARG A 13 4.17 -1.96 -15.12
CA ARG A 13 3.08 -2.16 -16.08
C ARG A 13 1.72 -2.16 -15.37
N ASP A 14 1.58 -2.95 -14.31
CA ASP A 14 0.31 -3.09 -13.60
C ASP A 14 -0.09 -1.78 -12.92
N VAL A 15 0.88 -1.08 -12.33
CA VAL A 15 0.68 0.26 -11.74
C VAL A 15 0.18 1.24 -12.80
N ALA A 16 0.79 1.25 -13.99
CA ALA A 16 0.40 2.15 -15.06
C ALA A 16 -1.05 1.88 -15.53
N PHE A 17 -1.42 0.62 -15.72
CA PHE A 17 -2.80 0.27 -16.10
C PHE A 17 -3.81 0.62 -15.00
N ALA A 18 -3.51 0.28 -13.75
CA ALA A 18 -4.41 0.61 -12.63
C ALA A 18 -4.65 2.13 -12.49
N ILE A 19 -3.64 2.96 -12.79
CA ILE A 19 -3.79 4.42 -12.82
C ILE A 19 -4.73 4.85 -13.95
N LEU A 20 -4.50 4.35 -15.16
CA LEU A 20 -5.32 4.70 -16.32
C LEU A 20 -6.78 4.27 -16.13
N ASP A 21 -7.00 3.06 -15.63
CA ASP A 21 -8.34 2.52 -15.34
C ASP A 21 -9.07 3.38 -14.28
N GLY A 22 -8.37 3.83 -13.23
CA GLY A 22 -8.93 4.71 -12.21
C GLY A 22 -9.33 6.08 -12.77
N ILE A 23 -8.50 6.66 -13.65
CA ILE A 23 -8.79 7.92 -14.33
C ILE A 23 -10.01 7.77 -15.26
N GLU A 24 -10.06 6.70 -16.05
CA GLU A 24 -11.20 6.42 -16.94
C GLU A 24 -12.50 6.22 -16.16
N ALA A 25 -12.43 5.59 -14.97
CA ALA A 25 -13.55 5.41 -14.07
C ALA A 25 -13.96 6.69 -13.30
N GLY A 26 -13.24 7.80 -13.46
CA GLY A 26 -13.52 9.07 -12.78
C GLY A 26 -13.26 9.01 -11.27
N GLN A 27 -12.36 8.14 -10.81
CA GLN A 27 -11.99 8.05 -9.40
C GLN A 27 -11.08 9.21 -9.01
N GLU A 28 -11.42 9.89 -7.92
CA GLU A 28 -10.58 10.96 -7.36
C GLU A 28 -9.33 10.39 -6.67
N ASP A 29 -9.52 9.38 -5.81
CA ASP A 29 -8.44 8.66 -5.13
C ASP A 29 -8.16 7.34 -5.85
N ILE A 30 -6.94 7.22 -6.41
CA ILE A 30 -6.51 6.04 -7.15
C ILE A 30 -5.44 5.29 -6.35
N PHE A 31 -5.72 4.03 -6.02
CA PHE A 31 -4.79 3.12 -5.34
C PHE A 31 -4.26 2.08 -6.34
N PRO A 32 -3.05 2.25 -6.89
CA PRO A 32 -2.62 1.55 -8.09
C PRO A 32 -2.00 0.18 -7.85
N ASP A 33 -2.02 -0.30 -6.60
CA ASP A 33 -1.56 -1.63 -6.22
C ASP A 33 -2.48 -2.27 -5.17
N PRO A 34 -2.50 -3.61 -5.08
CA PRO A 34 -3.41 -4.31 -4.17
C PRO A 34 -3.25 -3.91 -2.70
N PHE A 35 -2.01 -3.65 -2.25
CA PHE A 35 -1.76 -3.25 -0.87
C PHE A 35 -2.33 -1.85 -0.59
N ALA A 36 -2.15 -0.91 -1.50
CA ALA A 36 -2.71 0.44 -1.41
C ALA A 36 -4.24 0.43 -1.38
N VAL A 37 -4.89 -0.46 -2.15
CA VAL A 37 -6.36 -0.61 -2.14
C VAL A 37 -6.86 -1.01 -0.77
N ASP A 38 -6.28 -2.07 -0.19
CA ASP A 38 -6.70 -2.57 1.12
C ASP A 38 -6.38 -1.58 2.24
N PHE A 39 -5.21 -0.96 2.18
CA PHE A 39 -4.81 0.06 3.16
C PHE A 39 -5.70 1.31 3.06
N GLY A 40 -6.03 1.77 1.85
CA GLY A 40 -6.92 2.92 1.64
C GLY A 40 -8.31 2.68 2.23
N ARG A 41 -8.88 1.49 2.03
CA ARG A 41 -10.17 1.08 2.64
C ARG A 41 -10.10 1.11 4.16
N GLN A 42 -9.03 0.55 4.73
CA GLN A 42 -8.84 0.54 6.18
C GLN A 42 -8.66 1.94 6.74
N PHE A 43 -7.91 2.79 6.03
CA PHE A 43 -7.66 4.17 6.45
C PHE A 43 -8.94 4.99 6.45
N GLY A 44 -9.78 4.86 5.43
CA GLY A 44 -11.10 5.50 5.38
C GLY A 44 -12.02 5.04 6.51
N ALA A 45 -11.92 3.78 6.95
CA ALA A 45 -12.70 3.27 8.07
C ALA A 45 -12.15 3.71 9.45
N SER A 46 -10.83 3.64 9.64
CA SER A 46 -10.15 4.06 10.87
C SER A 46 -8.67 4.39 10.61
N PRO A 47 -8.33 5.69 10.57
CA PRO A 47 -6.93 6.12 10.39
C PRO A 47 -6.02 5.58 11.50
N LYS A 48 -6.48 5.59 12.75
CA LYS A 48 -5.68 5.14 13.90
C LYS A 48 -5.44 3.62 13.90
N ALA A 49 -6.41 2.83 13.45
CA ALA A 49 -6.20 1.39 13.31
C ALA A 49 -5.19 1.08 12.20
N SER A 50 -5.28 1.80 11.08
CA SER A 50 -4.36 1.66 9.94
C SER A 50 -2.91 2.01 10.32
N GLU A 51 -2.71 3.08 11.08
CA GLU A 51 -1.40 3.43 11.65
C GLU A 51 -0.85 2.29 12.53
N ARG A 52 -1.66 1.77 13.45
CA ARG A 52 -1.22 0.68 14.34
C ARG A 52 -0.85 -0.58 13.57
N GLN A 53 -1.60 -0.93 12.53
CA GLN A 53 -1.28 -2.05 11.65
C GLN A 53 0.04 -1.83 10.91
N MET A 54 0.24 -0.63 10.34
CA MET A 54 1.49 -0.29 9.64
C MET A 54 2.69 -0.33 10.59
N ALA A 55 2.56 0.19 11.81
CA ALA A 55 3.60 0.14 12.83
C ALA A 55 3.97 -1.29 13.21
N ALA A 56 2.96 -2.17 13.39
CA ALA A 56 3.19 -3.58 13.67
C ALA A 56 3.88 -4.30 12.50
N MET A 57 3.48 -4.01 11.26
CA MET A 57 4.11 -4.57 10.05
C MET A 57 5.58 -4.17 9.92
N ILE A 58 5.89 -2.88 10.11
CA ILE A 58 7.28 -2.38 10.06
C ILE A 58 8.10 -2.98 11.19
N ALA A 59 7.56 -3.02 12.41
CA ALA A 59 8.24 -3.64 13.55
C ALA A 59 8.56 -5.12 13.27
N ALA A 60 7.61 -5.88 12.71
CA ALA A 60 7.83 -7.27 12.33
C ALA A 60 8.91 -7.41 11.23
N MET A 61 8.93 -6.53 10.24
CA MET A 61 9.94 -6.54 9.16
C MET A 61 11.35 -6.22 9.65
N VAL A 62 11.48 -5.23 10.54
CA VAL A 62 12.77 -4.87 11.17
C VAL A 62 13.23 -5.99 12.10
N SER A 63 12.31 -6.62 12.84
CA SER A 63 12.66 -7.71 13.78
C SER A 63 12.99 -9.04 13.10
N GLY A 64 12.36 -9.32 11.96
CA GLY A 64 12.58 -10.52 11.16
C GLY A 64 13.82 -10.49 10.28
N SER A 65 14.43 -9.31 10.07
CA SER A 65 15.72 -9.16 9.37
C SER A 65 16.93 -9.47 10.28
N ALA A 66 16.70 -9.80 11.55
CA ALA A 66 17.73 -10.10 12.55
C ALA A 66 17.88 -11.61 12.88
N ALA A 67 17.18 -12.49 12.16
CA ALA A 67 17.30 -13.95 12.24
C ALA A 67 17.76 -14.52 10.90
#